data_AF-A0A5P2D9T7-F1
#
_entry.id   AF-A0A5P2D9T7-F1
#
_cell.length_a   1.000
_cell.length_b   1.000
_cell.length_c   1.000
_cell.angle_alpha   90.00
_cell.angle_beta   90.00
_cell.angle_gamma   90.00
#
_symmetry.space_group_name_H-M   'P 1'
#
loop_
_entity.id
_entity.type
_entity.pdbx_description
1 polymer ?
#
loop_
_entity_poly.entity_id
_entity_poly.type
_entity_poly.pdbx_seq_one_letter_code
_entity_poly.pdbx_strand_id
1 'polypeptide(L)'
;MSDEYEMTYAHPDSLEGLLQRGRGLGAVRALQDPQDAAGFVYDGIRRDWRWDGTDDRSLYLARLVRDLELSPTPVVDQLEGDEESCLRACEVLELLALAGSEEAREGLRAYVRRGDHWVRVLESVSVGWPAEWWEDLGDVARARIGGEAELPWFFEPWTRFGIEVQSRPSTTRPSLTGLGTADLLTLLADSRTEDTTKFDALRALNSREPSEGLIPLVPLLGTADGRRPLPLLRRAVERLGTAAVPAAHGWAAQDERPWLTQLGADILADHPGPEALRGLVEELAEQWATRTWCGPDRTARRLARFGPDAADALPYLRRFWLRTPHSYERTAYLEALAAINRDGLDYVYAEALWDCEETTRLLGIASAPASPETLGRIAQLRDDPMETPEVRAAARARLPAAPAGLRLRLRQT
;
A
#
# COMPACT_ATOMS: atom_id res chain seq x y z
N MET A 1 -4.55 22.64 6.39
CA MET A 1 -5.49 22.09 5.38
C MET A 1 -6.59 23.10 5.25
N SER A 2 -6.78 23.68 4.07
CA SER A 2 -7.87 24.62 3.81
C SER A 2 -9.19 23.85 3.94
N ASP A 3 -10.12 24.36 4.76
CA ASP A 3 -11.48 23.82 5.02
C ASP A 3 -12.42 23.87 3.80
N GLU A 4 -11.90 24.04 2.57
CA GLU A 4 -12.73 24.32 1.38
C GLU A 4 -13.19 23.08 0.60
N TYR A 5 -12.75 21.87 0.99
CA TYR A 5 -13.22 20.61 0.42
C TYR A 5 -13.40 19.55 1.50
N GLU A 6 -14.42 19.69 2.33
CA GLU A 6 -14.87 18.56 3.16
C GLU A 6 -15.39 17.47 2.20
N MET A 7 -14.53 16.48 1.90
CA MET A 7 -14.86 15.36 1.01
C MET A 7 -16.08 14.62 1.57
N THR A 8 -17.24 14.93 1.00
CA THR A 8 -18.51 14.33 1.41
C THR A 8 -18.72 13.06 0.62
N TYR A 9 -18.33 11.94 1.22
CA TYR A 9 -18.57 10.63 0.63
C TYR A 9 -20.07 10.33 0.56
N ALA A 10 -20.50 9.70 -0.53
CA ALA A 10 -21.81 9.12 -0.68
C ALA A 10 -22.08 8.02 0.38
N HIS A 11 -23.34 7.63 0.50
CA HIS A 11 -23.79 6.64 1.48
C HIS A 11 -22.95 5.35 1.34
N PRO A 12 -22.42 4.78 2.43
CA PRO A 12 -21.46 3.66 2.40
C PRO A 12 -21.99 2.39 1.73
N ASP A 13 -23.31 2.21 1.68
CA ASP A 13 -23.96 1.06 1.04
C ASP A 13 -24.44 1.35 -0.39
N SER A 14 -24.28 2.58 -0.90
CA SER A 14 -24.56 2.92 -2.30
C SER A 14 -23.40 2.46 -3.20
N LEU A 15 -23.66 2.21 -4.49
CA LEU A 15 -22.61 1.85 -5.44
C LEU A 15 -21.51 2.92 -5.48
N GLU A 16 -21.89 4.20 -5.63
CA GLU A 16 -20.99 5.35 -5.57
C GLU A 16 -20.14 5.34 -4.29
N GLY A 17 -20.76 5.23 -3.11
CA GLY A 17 -20.05 5.26 -1.84
C GLY A 17 -19.09 4.09 -1.64
N LEU A 18 -19.39 2.91 -2.19
CA LEU A 18 -18.48 1.76 -2.16
C LEU A 18 -17.26 2.01 -3.07
N LEU A 19 -17.47 2.52 -4.28
CA LEU A 19 -16.41 2.84 -5.24
C LEU A 19 -15.51 3.98 -4.72
N GLN A 20 -16.09 5.02 -4.11
CA GLN A 20 -15.36 6.11 -3.46
C GLN A 20 -14.47 5.64 -2.31
N ARG A 21 -14.76 4.50 -1.67
CA ARG A 21 -13.95 3.91 -0.58
C ARG A 21 -13.03 2.79 -1.07
N GLY A 22 -13.02 2.53 -2.38
CA GLY A 22 -12.26 1.43 -2.99
C GLY A 22 -12.62 0.05 -2.41
N ARG A 23 -13.86 -0.12 -1.92
CA ARG A 23 -14.28 -1.37 -1.30
C ARG A 23 -14.47 -2.45 -2.35
N GLY A 24 -14.08 -3.68 -2.02
CA GLY A 24 -14.28 -4.83 -2.90
C GLY A 24 -15.74 -5.04 -3.30
N LEU A 25 -16.71 -4.79 -2.41
CA LEU A 25 -18.14 -4.90 -2.73
C LEU A 25 -18.58 -3.91 -3.82
N GLY A 26 -17.92 -2.75 -3.93
CA GLY A 26 -18.16 -1.78 -5.00
C GLY A 26 -17.85 -2.36 -6.36
N ALA A 27 -16.72 -3.04 -6.50
CA ALA A 27 -16.33 -3.69 -7.74
C ALA A 27 -17.25 -4.86 -8.10
N VAL A 28 -17.61 -5.69 -7.12
CA VAL A 28 -18.57 -6.79 -7.32
C VAL A 28 -19.92 -6.27 -7.82
N ARG A 29 -20.43 -5.18 -7.25
CA ARG A 29 -21.71 -4.58 -7.68
C ARG A 29 -21.61 -3.87 -9.02
N ALA A 30 -20.50 -3.20 -9.30
CA ALA A 30 -20.27 -2.56 -10.59
C ALA A 30 -20.32 -3.58 -11.74
N LEU A 31 -19.77 -4.79 -11.53
CA LEU A 31 -19.82 -5.87 -12.52
C LEU A 31 -21.24 -6.42 -12.77
N GLN A 32 -22.17 -6.22 -11.82
CA GLN A 32 -23.57 -6.62 -11.98
C GLN A 32 -24.36 -5.59 -12.78
N ASP A 33 -23.97 -4.31 -12.73
CA ASP A 33 -24.59 -3.22 -13.49
C ASP A 33 -23.54 -2.22 -14.03
N PRO A 34 -22.85 -2.57 -15.13
CA PRO A 34 -21.74 -1.77 -15.65
C PRO A 34 -22.14 -0.37 -16.14
N GLN A 35 -23.36 -0.21 -16.66
CA GLN A 35 -23.82 1.06 -17.24
C GLN A 35 -24.02 2.12 -16.15
N ASP A 36 -24.65 1.74 -15.04
CA ASP A 36 -24.84 2.63 -13.89
C ASP A 36 -23.52 2.91 -13.16
N ALA A 37 -22.53 2.00 -13.25
CA ALA A 37 -21.22 2.16 -12.62
C ALA A 37 -20.28 3.12 -13.36
N ALA A 38 -20.38 3.21 -14.70
CA ALA A 38 -19.40 3.91 -15.53
C ALA A 38 -19.15 5.36 -15.09
N GLY A 39 -20.23 6.12 -14.82
CA GLY A 39 -20.12 7.50 -14.36
C GLY A 39 -19.36 7.64 -13.04
N PHE A 40 -19.57 6.71 -12.10
CA PHE A 40 -18.88 6.72 -10.81
C PHE A 40 -17.41 6.30 -10.92
N VAL A 41 -17.06 5.41 -11.86
CA VAL A 41 -15.67 5.03 -12.11
C VAL A 41 -14.89 6.21 -12.66
N TYR A 42 -15.40 6.89 -13.70
CA TYR A 42 -14.76 8.08 -14.25
C TYR A 42 -14.69 9.23 -13.24
N ASP A 43 -15.75 9.46 -12.44
CA ASP A 43 -15.67 10.46 -11.36
C ASP A 43 -14.60 10.09 -10.32
N GLY A 44 -14.44 8.80 -10.01
CA GLY A 44 -13.40 8.29 -9.13
C GLY A 44 -11.99 8.63 -9.58
N ILE A 45 -11.71 8.47 -10.88
CA ILE A 45 -10.43 8.82 -11.50
C ILE A 45 -10.21 10.34 -11.52
N ARG A 46 -11.28 11.10 -11.74
CA ARG A 46 -11.21 12.56 -11.84
C ARG A 46 -10.96 13.23 -10.50
N ARG A 47 -11.69 12.83 -9.45
CA ARG A 47 -11.72 13.53 -8.15
C ARG A 47 -10.74 13.01 -7.11
N ASP A 48 -10.32 11.76 -7.22
CA ASP A 48 -9.54 11.07 -6.18
C ASP A 48 -10.22 11.08 -4.80
N TRP A 49 -11.00 10.03 -4.53
CA TRP A 49 -11.68 9.87 -3.25
C TRP A 49 -10.81 9.18 -2.19
N ARG A 50 -9.48 9.18 -2.35
CA ARG A 50 -8.58 8.65 -1.33
C ARG A 50 -8.60 9.54 -0.10
N TRP A 51 -8.77 8.93 1.08
CA TRP A 51 -8.63 9.64 2.35
C TRP A 51 -7.19 10.15 2.53
N ASP A 52 -6.23 9.28 2.21
CA ASP A 52 -4.80 9.56 2.12
C ASP A 52 -4.23 8.83 0.88
N GLY A 53 -3.16 9.36 0.29
CA GLY A 53 -2.58 8.82 -0.96
C GLY A 53 -1.85 7.48 -0.81
N THR A 54 -2.28 6.60 0.11
CA THR A 54 -1.55 5.39 0.52
C THR A 54 -2.09 4.08 -0.03
N ASP A 55 -3.29 4.07 -0.63
CA ASP A 55 -3.89 2.86 -1.21
C ASP A 55 -3.65 2.71 -2.73
N ASP A 56 -3.89 1.51 -3.27
CA ASP A 56 -3.76 1.23 -4.71
C ASP A 56 -5.01 1.67 -5.50
N ARG A 57 -5.54 2.88 -5.24
CA ARG A 57 -6.78 3.34 -5.89
C ARG A 57 -6.70 3.32 -7.41
N SER A 58 -5.57 3.73 -7.98
CA SER A 58 -5.37 3.78 -9.43
C SER A 58 -5.46 2.39 -10.06
N LEU A 59 -4.96 1.36 -9.36
CA LEU A 59 -5.09 -0.05 -9.77
C LEU A 59 -6.52 -0.56 -9.63
N TYR A 60 -7.22 -0.21 -8.55
CA TYR A 60 -8.63 -0.52 -8.39
C TYR A 60 -9.49 0.09 -9.52
N LEU A 61 -9.26 1.36 -9.86
CA LEU A 61 -10.00 2.06 -10.92
C LEU A 61 -9.62 1.56 -12.32
N ALA A 62 -8.33 1.30 -12.60
CA ALA A 62 -7.88 0.72 -13.86
C ALA A 62 -8.50 -0.66 -14.11
N ARG A 63 -8.59 -1.49 -13.06
CA ARG A 63 -9.31 -2.77 -13.14
C ARG A 63 -10.79 -2.58 -13.47
N LEU A 64 -11.47 -1.61 -12.86
CA LEU A 64 -12.86 -1.34 -13.17
C LEU A 64 -13.04 -0.87 -14.61
N VAL A 65 -12.16 -0.01 -15.13
CA VAL A 65 -12.19 0.39 -16.55
C VAL A 65 -12.04 -0.83 -17.46
N ARG A 66 -11.08 -1.73 -17.17
CA ARG A 66 -10.89 -2.97 -17.94
C ARG A 66 -12.07 -3.93 -17.82
N ASP A 67 -12.46 -4.27 -16.59
CA ASP A 67 -13.40 -5.35 -16.30
C ASP A 67 -14.85 -4.98 -16.68
N LEU A 68 -15.17 -3.68 -16.72
CA LEU A 68 -16.45 -3.15 -17.21
C LEU A 68 -16.43 -2.77 -18.70
N GLU A 69 -15.31 -3.01 -19.40
CA GLU A 69 -15.11 -2.68 -20.81
C GLU A 69 -15.36 -1.19 -21.13
N LEU A 70 -14.96 -0.29 -20.21
CA LEU A 70 -15.11 1.15 -20.38
C LEU A 70 -14.03 1.70 -21.32
N SER A 71 -14.38 2.73 -22.08
CA SER A 71 -13.44 3.42 -22.96
C SER A 71 -12.34 4.14 -22.14
N PRO A 72 -11.05 3.99 -22.49
CA PRO A 72 -9.98 4.80 -21.93
C PRO A 72 -10.03 6.29 -22.31
N THR A 73 -10.75 6.66 -23.38
CA THR A 73 -10.75 8.03 -23.95
C THR A 73 -10.98 9.12 -22.90
N PRO A 74 -11.99 9.05 -22.02
CA PRO A 74 -12.22 10.10 -21.03
C PRO A 74 -11.05 10.29 -20.05
N VAL A 75 -10.27 9.22 -19.80
CA VAL A 75 -9.08 9.28 -18.95
C VAL A 75 -7.90 9.86 -19.72
N VAL A 76 -7.78 9.56 -21.01
CA VAL A 76 -6.78 10.20 -21.90
C VAL A 76 -7.04 11.70 -21.99
N ASP A 77 -8.29 12.12 -22.16
CA ASP A 77 -8.67 13.54 -22.22
C ASP A 77 -8.33 14.29 -20.93
N GLN A 78 -8.36 13.60 -19.78
CA GLN A 78 -8.01 14.18 -18.47
C GLN A 78 -6.51 14.55 -18.36
N LEU A 79 -5.63 14.02 -19.21
CA LEU A 79 -4.21 14.41 -19.23
C LEU A 79 -4.02 15.91 -19.53
N GLU A 80 -4.97 16.56 -20.22
CA GLU A 80 -4.96 18.00 -20.49
C GLU A 80 -5.39 18.86 -19.29
N GLY A 81 -5.71 18.24 -18.15
CA GLY A 81 -6.05 18.95 -16.91
C GLY A 81 -4.85 19.61 -16.24
N ASP A 82 -5.05 20.07 -15.01
CA ASP A 82 -3.94 20.50 -14.15
C ASP A 82 -2.98 19.35 -13.82
N GLU A 83 -1.82 19.68 -13.23
CA GLU A 83 -0.77 18.71 -12.92
C GLU A 83 -1.31 17.52 -12.12
N GLU A 84 -2.12 17.77 -11.09
CA GLU A 84 -2.67 16.69 -10.26
C GLU A 84 -3.62 15.80 -11.08
N SER A 85 -4.51 16.36 -11.88
CA SER A 85 -5.44 15.62 -12.74
C SER A 85 -4.71 14.80 -13.79
N CYS A 86 -3.64 15.36 -14.38
CA CYS A 86 -2.77 14.69 -15.33
C CYS A 86 -2.07 13.49 -14.69
N LEU A 87 -1.44 13.66 -13.52
CA LEU A 87 -0.73 12.57 -12.84
C LEU A 87 -1.68 11.45 -12.42
N ARG A 88 -2.88 11.77 -11.94
CA ARG A 88 -3.91 10.76 -11.63
C ARG A 88 -4.34 9.96 -12.85
N ALA A 89 -4.58 10.63 -13.98
CA ALA A 89 -4.91 9.97 -15.23
C ALA A 89 -3.74 9.09 -15.72
N CYS A 90 -2.50 9.57 -15.56
CA CYS A 90 -1.29 8.85 -15.91
C CYS A 90 -1.19 7.50 -15.19
N GLU A 91 -1.36 7.48 -13.87
CA GLU A 91 -1.31 6.24 -13.06
C GLU A 91 -2.31 5.17 -13.56
N VAL A 92 -3.53 5.58 -13.92
CA VAL A 92 -4.56 4.66 -14.43
C VAL A 92 -4.23 4.17 -15.84
N LEU A 93 -3.81 5.07 -16.74
CA LEU A 93 -3.49 4.74 -18.12
C LEU A 93 -2.25 3.84 -18.24
N GLU A 94 -1.26 4.02 -17.36
CA GLU A 94 -0.09 3.15 -17.28
C GLU A 94 -0.49 1.70 -17.02
N LEU A 95 -1.38 1.49 -16.06
CA LEU A 95 -1.89 0.18 -15.68
C LEU A 95 -2.76 -0.41 -16.81
N LEU A 96 -3.62 0.39 -17.43
CA LEU A 96 -4.42 -0.05 -18.59
C LEU A 96 -3.54 -0.46 -19.77
N ALA A 97 -2.45 0.25 -20.04
CA ALA A 97 -1.48 -0.12 -21.07
C ALA A 97 -0.81 -1.46 -20.76
N LEU A 98 -0.40 -1.71 -19.50
CA LEU A 98 0.12 -3.00 -19.05
C LEU A 98 -0.91 -4.13 -19.18
N ALA A 99 -2.20 -3.82 -19.05
CA ALA A 99 -3.30 -4.73 -19.29
C ALA A 99 -3.66 -4.93 -20.79
N GLY A 100 -2.94 -4.27 -21.71
CA GLY A 100 -3.08 -4.44 -23.15
C GLY A 100 -3.88 -3.34 -23.88
N SER A 101 -4.22 -2.23 -23.21
CA SER A 101 -4.89 -1.10 -23.87
C SER A 101 -3.91 -0.29 -24.73
N GLU A 102 -3.99 -0.48 -26.05
CA GLU A 102 -3.23 0.33 -27.01
C GLU A 102 -3.63 1.81 -26.96
N GLU A 103 -4.91 2.10 -26.73
CA GLU A 103 -5.40 3.47 -26.61
C GLU A 103 -4.75 4.20 -25.42
N ALA A 104 -4.64 3.53 -24.27
CA ALA A 104 -3.97 4.12 -23.10
C ALA A 104 -2.48 4.33 -23.36
N ARG A 105 -1.81 3.34 -23.99
CA ARG A 105 -0.38 3.43 -24.33
C ARG A 105 -0.12 4.58 -25.30
N GLU A 106 -0.83 4.64 -26.42
CA GLU A 106 -0.64 5.67 -27.43
C GLU A 106 -1.13 7.04 -26.94
N GLY A 107 -2.15 7.10 -26.09
CA GLY A 107 -2.60 8.34 -25.44
C GLY A 107 -1.50 8.98 -24.61
N LEU A 108 -0.85 8.22 -23.72
CA LEU A 108 0.28 8.68 -22.92
C LEU A 108 1.49 9.05 -23.79
N ARG A 109 1.84 8.21 -24.78
CA ARG A 109 2.94 8.52 -25.71
C ARG A 109 2.67 9.77 -26.53
N ALA A 110 1.43 10.00 -26.94
CA ALA A 110 1.02 11.23 -27.61
C ALA A 110 1.12 12.42 -26.66
N TYR A 111 0.72 12.26 -25.40
CA TYR A 111 0.84 13.31 -24.39
C TYR A 111 2.30 13.69 -24.12
N VAL A 112 3.22 12.73 -23.96
CA VAL A 112 4.66 13.04 -23.79
C VAL A 112 5.20 13.92 -24.92
N ARG A 113 4.66 13.80 -26.15
CA ARG A 113 5.08 14.61 -27.29
C ARG A 113 4.58 16.05 -27.27
N ARG A 114 3.47 16.34 -26.59
CA ARG A 114 2.74 17.62 -26.74
C ARG A 114 2.35 18.29 -25.42
N GLY A 115 2.05 17.53 -24.38
CA GLY A 115 1.48 18.00 -23.11
C GLY A 115 2.45 18.80 -22.25
N ASP A 116 1.89 19.57 -21.33
CA ASP A 116 2.65 20.49 -20.48
C ASP A 116 3.39 19.75 -19.37
N HIS A 117 2.77 18.71 -18.79
CA HIS A 117 3.37 17.91 -17.70
C HIS A 117 4.18 16.70 -18.20
N TRP A 118 4.69 16.76 -19.44
CA TRP A 118 5.33 15.63 -20.12
C TRP A 118 6.54 15.05 -19.39
N VAL A 119 7.32 15.86 -18.65
CA VAL A 119 8.48 15.41 -17.87
C VAL A 119 8.04 14.38 -16.84
N ARG A 120 6.98 14.68 -16.07
CA ARG A 120 6.47 13.83 -14.99
C ARG A 120 5.83 12.55 -15.54
N VAL A 121 5.10 12.67 -16.65
CA VAL A 121 4.51 11.52 -17.35
C VAL A 121 5.61 10.60 -17.89
N LEU A 122 6.65 11.16 -18.51
CA LEU A 122 7.77 10.38 -19.05
C LEU A 122 8.57 9.68 -17.94
N GLU A 123 8.80 10.35 -16.81
CA GLU A 123 9.38 9.73 -15.61
C GLU A 123 8.52 8.55 -15.14
N SER A 124 7.21 8.74 -15.01
CA SER A 124 6.29 7.72 -14.52
C SER A 124 6.26 6.48 -15.44
N VAL A 125 6.02 6.67 -16.74
CA VAL A 125 6.00 5.54 -17.69
C VAL A 125 7.35 4.84 -17.80
N SER A 126 8.47 5.53 -17.60
CA SER A 126 9.80 4.90 -17.66
C SER A 126 10.05 3.91 -16.52
N VAL A 127 9.42 4.14 -15.38
CA VAL A 127 9.46 3.25 -14.21
C VAL A 127 8.49 2.08 -14.40
N GLY A 128 7.28 2.37 -14.90
CA GLY A 128 6.19 1.39 -14.98
C GLY A 128 6.22 0.48 -16.21
N TRP A 129 6.82 0.92 -17.32
CA TRP A 129 6.74 0.20 -18.60
C TRP A 129 8.05 -0.45 -19.05
N PRO A 130 7.95 -1.51 -19.88
CA PRO A 130 9.09 -2.03 -20.62
C PRO A 130 9.79 -0.94 -21.44
N ALA A 131 11.13 -0.98 -21.46
CA ALA A 131 11.94 0.08 -22.05
C ALA A 131 11.64 0.30 -23.55
N GLU A 132 11.32 -0.77 -24.28
CA GLU A 132 10.91 -0.73 -25.69
C GLU A 132 9.68 0.14 -25.97
N TRP A 133 8.86 0.47 -24.95
CA TRP A 133 7.66 1.29 -25.11
C TRP A 133 7.90 2.79 -25.00
N TRP A 134 9.06 3.23 -24.53
CA TRP A 134 9.34 4.65 -24.30
C TRP A 134 10.74 5.08 -24.73
N GLU A 135 11.67 4.17 -25.00
CA GLU A 135 13.03 4.52 -25.42
C GLU A 135 13.09 5.40 -26.69
N ASP A 136 12.15 5.18 -27.62
CA ASP A 136 12.04 5.97 -28.86
C ASP A 136 11.58 7.42 -28.63
N LEU A 137 11.11 7.75 -27.42
CA LEU A 137 10.79 9.12 -27.01
C LEU A 137 12.04 9.93 -26.64
N GLY A 138 13.24 9.34 -26.67
CA GLY A 138 14.48 10.04 -26.33
C GLY A 138 14.78 11.26 -27.22
N ASP A 139 14.46 11.21 -28.51
CA ASP A 139 14.62 12.37 -29.41
C ASP A 139 13.64 13.49 -29.05
N VAL A 140 12.40 13.13 -28.69
CA VAL A 140 11.38 14.07 -28.23
C VAL A 140 11.83 14.73 -26.93
N ALA A 141 12.33 13.94 -25.98
CA ALA A 141 12.86 14.43 -24.71
C ALA A 141 14.02 15.42 -24.93
N ARG A 142 15.01 15.07 -25.75
CA ARG A 142 16.14 15.96 -26.07
C ARG A 142 15.70 17.27 -26.75
N ALA A 143 14.69 17.22 -27.60
CA ALA A 143 14.18 18.41 -28.27
C ALA A 143 13.40 19.33 -27.32
N ARG A 144 12.67 18.77 -26.35
CA ARG A 144 11.78 19.52 -25.44
C ARG A 144 12.48 20.00 -24.17
N ILE A 145 13.44 19.25 -23.64
CA ILE A 145 14.01 19.51 -22.31
C ILE A 145 14.65 20.89 -22.15
N GLY A 146 15.16 21.48 -23.24
CA GLY A 146 15.72 22.84 -23.20
C GLY A 146 14.70 23.95 -22.91
N GLY A 147 13.40 23.65 -22.96
CA GLY A 147 12.32 24.55 -22.58
C GLY A 147 11.91 24.47 -21.10
N GLU A 148 12.43 23.49 -20.34
CA GLU A 148 12.11 23.31 -18.93
C GLU A 148 12.92 24.26 -18.04
N ALA A 149 12.29 24.76 -16.98
CA ALA A 149 12.92 25.70 -16.06
C ALA A 149 13.96 25.04 -15.13
N GLU A 150 13.77 23.75 -14.84
CA GLU A 150 14.62 22.96 -13.96
C GLU A 150 15.18 21.75 -14.69
N LEU A 151 16.42 21.38 -14.34
CA LEU A 151 17.00 20.13 -14.84
C LEU A 151 16.24 18.93 -14.27
N PRO A 152 16.07 17.85 -15.04
CA PRO A 152 15.44 16.65 -14.54
C PRO A 152 16.30 15.95 -13.48
N TRP A 153 15.67 15.09 -12.69
CA TRP A 153 16.34 14.33 -11.64
C TRP A 153 17.30 13.26 -12.21
N PHE A 154 18.27 12.83 -11.40
CA PHE A 154 19.38 11.95 -11.82
C PHE A 154 19.03 10.47 -12.11
N PHE A 155 17.75 10.13 -12.27
CA PHE A 155 17.30 8.75 -12.52
C PHE A 155 16.85 8.55 -13.98
N GLU A 156 16.54 7.31 -14.35
CA GLU A 156 15.94 7.01 -15.65
C GLU A 156 14.62 7.77 -15.84
N PRO A 157 14.30 8.28 -17.03
CA PRO A 157 14.91 7.95 -18.32
C PRO A 157 16.01 8.93 -18.75
N TRP A 158 16.27 9.98 -17.99
CA TRP A 158 17.11 11.11 -18.39
C TRP A 158 18.58 10.73 -18.62
N THR A 159 19.14 9.96 -17.69
CA THR A 159 20.50 9.42 -17.80
C THR A 159 20.66 8.51 -19.02
N ARG A 160 19.63 7.71 -19.33
CA ARG A 160 19.58 6.85 -20.52
C ARG A 160 19.55 7.65 -21.82
N PHE A 161 18.90 8.80 -21.83
CA PHE A 161 18.86 9.70 -22.98
C PHE A 161 20.09 10.60 -23.14
N GLY A 162 21.03 10.55 -22.20
CA GLY A 162 22.21 11.42 -22.18
C GLY A 162 21.87 12.88 -21.91
N ILE A 163 20.76 13.14 -21.22
CA ILE A 163 20.31 14.48 -20.84
C ILE A 163 20.99 14.88 -19.53
N GLU A 164 21.37 16.14 -19.41
CA GLU A 164 21.97 16.68 -18.19
C GLU A 164 20.95 16.64 -17.04
N VAL A 165 21.39 16.17 -15.87
CA VAL A 165 20.54 15.94 -14.70
C VAL A 165 21.07 16.68 -13.48
N GLN A 166 20.20 16.90 -12.51
CA GLN A 166 20.61 17.43 -11.20
C GLN A 166 21.68 16.54 -10.55
N SER A 167 22.78 17.13 -10.08
CA SER A 167 23.86 16.39 -9.43
C SER A 167 23.47 15.96 -8.01
N ARG A 168 23.58 14.65 -7.71
CA ARG A 168 23.41 14.15 -6.33
C ARG A 168 24.76 14.20 -5.59
N PRO A 169 24.80 14.58 -4.31
CA PRO A 169 25.93 14.23 -3.45
C PRO A 169 26.00 12.71 -3.34
N SER A 170 26.98 12.07 -3.98
CA SER A 170 27.23 10.64 -3.85
C SER A 170 27.95 10.38 -2.53
N THR A 171 27.22 9.92 -1.51
CA THR A 171 27.84 9.22 -0.38
C THR A 171 28.03 7.76 -0.78
N THR A 172 29.29 7.33 -0.93
CA THR A 172 29.64 5.91 -1.09
C THR A 172 29.13 5.14 0.13
N ARG A 173 28.08 4.34 -0.07
CA ARG A 173 27.53 3.50 1.00
C ARG A 173 28.20 2.13 0.99
N PRO A 174 28.58 1.58 2.15
CA PRO A 174 29.07 0.21 2.23
C PRO A 174 27.96 -0.76 1.81
N SER A 175 28.29 -1.74 0.96
CA SER A 175 27.36 -2.82 0.62
C SER A 175 27.20 -3.75 1.82
N LEU A 176 25.95 -3.91 2.29
CA LEU A 176 25.59 -4.87 3.34
C LEU A 176 25.12 -6.22 2.76
N THR A 177 25.29 -6.41 1.45
CA THR A 177 24.86 -7.61 0.73
C THR A 177 25.63 -8.82 1.22
N GLY A 178 24.92 -9.89 1.59
CA GLY A 178 25.52 -11.14 2.06
C GLY A 178 25.79 -11.23 3.57
N LEU A 179 25.61 -10.15 4.33
CA LEU A 179 25.76 -10.17 5.79
C LEU A 179 24.62 -10.94 6.47
N GLY A 180 24.96 -11.78 7.46
CA GLY A 180 23.99 -12.49 8.30
C GLY A 180 23.34 -11.59 9.34
N THR A 181 22.30 -12.08 10.03
CA THR A 181 21.61 -11.30 11.08
C THR A 181 22.56 -10.92 12.22
N ALA A 182 23.46 -11.83 12.60
CA ALA A 182 24.47 -11.58 13.62
C ALA A 182 25.42 -10.43 13.22
N ASP A 183 25.89 -10.41 11.96
CA ASP A 183 26.79 -9.36 11.46
C ASP A 183 26.10 -7.99 11.46
N LEU A 184 24.82 -7.93 11.07
CA LEU A 184 24.03 -6.70 11.12
C LEU A 184 23.86 -6.20 12.56
N LEU A 185 23.62 -7.08 13.53
CA LEU A 185 23.56 -6.71 14.95
C LEU A 185 24.92 -6.21 15.46
N THR A 186 26.03 -6.79 15.02
CA THR A 186 27.38 -6.29 15.33
C THR A 186 27.61 -4.88 14.79
N LEU A 187 27.18 -4.60 13.56
CA LEU A 187 27.25 -3.26 12.97
C LEU A 187 26.44 -2.23 13.77
N LEU A 188 25.25 -2.63 14.25
CA LEU A 188 24.41 -1.77 15.09
C LEU A 188 25.02 -1.49 16.46
N ALA A 189 25.69 -2.48 17.04
CA ALA A 189 26.34 -2.37 18.35
C ALA A 189 27.61 -1.51 18.32
N ASP A 190 28.31 -1.43 17.19
CA ASP A 190 29.54 -0.63 17.07
C ASP A 190 29.24 0.88 17.07
N SER A 191 29.85 1.60 18.02
CA SER A 191 29.70 3.05 18.17
C SER A 191 30.43 3.84 17.08
N ARG A 192 31.35 3.20 16.35
CA ARG A 192 32.08 3.80 15.23
C ARG A 192 31.32 3.70 13.90
N THR A 193 30.29 2.87 13.83
CA THR A 193 29.45 2.74 12.64
C THR A 193 28.59 3.99 12.48
N GLU A 194 28.64 4.61 11.30
CA GLU A 194 27.84 5.78 10.96
C GLU A 194 26.33 5.48 10.96
N ASP A 195 25.52 6.48 11.34
CA ASP A 195 24.05 6.39 11.38
C ASP A 195 23.43 5.93 10.06
N THR A 196 24.03 6.30 8.93
CA THR A 196 23.63 5.87 7.57
C THR A 196 23.78 4.36 7.39
N THR A 197 24.89 3.79 7.86
CA THR A 197 25.16 2.36 7.80
C THR A 197 24.27 1.60 8.78
N LYS A 198 24.02 2.15 9.98
CA LYS A 198 23.06 1.59 10.94
C LYS A 198 21.63 1.59 10.39
N PHE A 199 21.22 2.65 9.70
CA PHE A 199 19.93 2.72 9.02
C PHE A 199 19.80 1.65 7.93
N ASP A 200 20.84 1.46 7.09
CA ASP A 200 20.84 0.41 6.09
C ASP A 200 20.80 -1.00 6.72
N ALA A 201 21.47 -1.20 7.85
CA ALA A 201 21.38 -2.44 8.63
C ALA A 201 19.97 -2.68 9.21
N LEU A 202 19.33 -1.65 9.77
CA LEU A 202 17.93 -1.71 10.22
C LEU A 202 16.98 -2.02 9.07
N ARG A 203 17.18 -1.44 7.88
CA ARG A 203 16.38 -1.79 6.69
C ARG A 203 16.52 -3.27 6.34
N ALA A 204 17.75 -3.79 6.33
CA ALA A 204 18.00 -5.19 6.03
C ALA A 204 17.36 -6.13 7.08
N LEU A 205 17.47 -5.81 8.38
CA LEU A 205 16.83 -6.56 9.46
C LEU A 205 15.30 -6.54 9.36
N ASN A 206 14.71 -5.41 8.98
CA ASN A 206 13.26 -5.28 8.76
C ASN A 206 12.73 -6.14 7.60
N SER A 207 13.59 -6.79 6.83
CA SER A 207 13.22 -7.74 5.78
C SER A 207 13.49 -9.21 6.16
N ARG A 208 13.86 -9.48 7.42
CA ARG A 208 14.22 -10.82 7.95
C ARG A 208 13.33 -11.21 9.12
N GLU A 209 13.47 -12.44 9.62
CA GLU A 209 12.86 -12.84 10.89
C GLU A 209 13.31 -11.94 12.04
N PRO A 210 12.41 -11.53 12.95
CA PRO A 210 12.74 -10.68 14.10
C PRO A 210 13.79 -11.35 14.99
N SER A 211 14.76 -10.59 15.49
CA SER A 211 15.83 -11.10 16.34
C SER A 211 15.86 -10.37 17.67
N GLU A 212 15.67 -11.10 18.78
CA GLU A 212 15.75 -10.58 20.14
C GLU A 212 17.12 -9.95 20.47
N GLY A 213 18.17 -10.30 19.71
CA GLY A 213 19.48 -9.66 19.82
C GLY A 213 19.47 -8.15 19.56
N LEU A 214 18.40 -7.60 18.95
CA LEU A 214 18.20 -6.17 18.80
C LEU A 214 17.84 -5.47 20.12
N ILE A 215 17.12 -6.14 21.03
CA ILE A 215 16.60 -5.58 22.28
C ILE A 215 17.67 -4.83 23.10
N PRO A 216 18.84 -5.42 23.42
CA PRO A 216 19.86 -4.72 24.20
C PRO A 216 20.49 -3.54 23.45
N LEU A 217 20.37 -3.49 22.12
CA LEU A 217 20.94 -2.43 21.29
C LEU A 217 20.01 -1.23 21.16
N VAL A 218 18.70 -1.37 21.37
CA VAL A 218 17.70 -0.31 21.17
C VAL A 218 18.12 1.02 21.82
N PRO A 219 18.58 1.08 23.09
CA PRO A 219 18.99 2.34 23.69
C PRO A 219 20.15 3.03 22.96
N LEU A 220 21.00 2.28 22.26
CA LEU A 220 22.18 2.79 21.55
C LEU A 220 21.87 3.33 20.15
N LEU A 221 20.63 3.15 19.67
CA LEU A 221 20.21 3.46 18.31
C LEU A 221 19.45 4.79 18.22
N GLY A 222 19.93 5.79 18.96
CA GLY A 222 19.54 7.19 18.78
C GLY A 222 20.38 7.88 17.70
N THR A 223 19.87 8.97 17.14
CA THR A 223 20.64 9.89 16.29
C THR A 223 21.83 10.47 17.05
N ALA A 224 22.85 10.95 16.33
CA ALA A 224 24.05 11.55 16.94
C ALA A 224 23.77 12.67 17.97
N ASP A 225 22.65 13.41 17.84
CA ASP A 225 22.23 14.43 18.81
C ASP A 225 21.47 13.87 20.04
N GLY A 226 21.21 12.56 20.06
CA GLY A 226 20.51 11.83 21.12
C GLY A 226 19.00 12.11 21.21
N ARG A 227 18.44 12.93 20.31
CA ARG A 227 17.07 13.45 20.44
C ARG A 227 16.02 12.57 19.79
N ARG A 228 16.40 11.72 18.84
CA ARG A 228 15.48 10.92 18.03
C ARG A 228 15.98 9.48 17.91
N PRO A 229 15.09 8.50 17.67
CA PRO A 229 15.52 7.17 17.28
C PRO A 229 16.07 7.22 15.86
N LEU A 230 16.98 6.29 15.52
CA LEU A 230 17.34 6.04 14.13
C LEU A 230 16.09 5.63 13.32
N PRO A 231 15.96 6.07 12.06
CA PRO A 231 14.84 5.67 11.22
C PRO A 231 14.75 4.14 11.11
N LEU A 232 13.52 3.61 10.99
CA LEU A 232 13.20 2.17 10.95
C LEU A 232 13.43 1.38 12.27
N LEU A 233 13.96 2.00 13.33
CA LEU A 233 14.11 1.34 14.64
C LEU A 233 12.77 0.92 15.21
N ARG A 234 11.78 1.82 15.22
CA ARG A 234 10.43 1.55 15.70
C ARG A 234 9.84 0.30 15.05
N ARG A 235 9.83 0.26 13.72
CA ARG A 235 9.35 -0.90 12.93
C ARG A 235 10.07 -2.19 13.34
N ALA A 236 11.39 -2.13 13.51
CA ALA A 236 12.17 -3.31 13.91
C ALA A 236 11.78 -3.81 15.32
N VAL A 237 11.51 -2.90 16.26
CA VAL A 237 11.08 -3.23 17.63
C VAL A 237 9.64 -3.74 17.66
N GLU A 238 8.71 -3.12 16.93
CA GLU A 238 7.31 -3.59 16.81
C GLU A 238 7.24 -5.04 16.32
N ARG A 239 8.10 -5.41 15.37
CA ARG A 239 8.20 -6.78 14.85
C ARG A 239 8.67 -7.82 15.87
N LEU A 240 9.30 -7.40 16.98
CA LEU A 240 9.66 -8.32 18.09
C LEU A 240 8.44 -8.74 18.91
N GLY A 241 7.33 -7.99 18.83
CA GLY A 241 6.10 -8.29 19.57
C GLY A 241 6.32 -8.41 21.08
N THR A 242 5.79 -9.48 21.67
CA THR A 242 5.83 -9.68 23.13
C THR A 242 7.24 -9.82 23.70
N ALA A 243 8.23 -10.19 22.87
CA ALA A 243 9.62 -10.30 23.32
C ALA A 243 10.21 -8.94 23.73
N ALA A 244 9.71 -7.82 23.18
CA ALA A 244 10.17 -6.48 23.55
C ALA A 244 9.56 -5.98 24.87
N VAL A 245 8.45 -6.55 25.34
CA VAL A 245 7.67 -6.02 26.49
C VAL A 245 8.49 -5.93 27.78
N PRO A 246 9.28 -6.94 28.19
CA PRO A 246 10.10 -6.84 29.40
C PRO A 246 11.10 -5.67 29.35
N ALA A 247 11.73 -5.44 28.19
CA ALA A 247 12.67 -4.35 28.00
C ALA A 247 11.97 -2.98 27.87
N ALA A 248 10.77 -2.95 27.29
CA ALA A 248 9.97 -1.74 27.13
C ALA A 248 9.61 -1.07 28.46
N HIS A 249 9.40 -1.84 29.53
CA HIS A 249 9.26 -1.28 30.89
C HIS A 249 10.50 -0.50 31.32
N GLY A 250 11.69 -1.02 31.03
CA GLY A 250 12.95 -0.33 31.31
C GLY A 250 13.12 0.93 30.46
N TRP A 251 12.74 0.87 29.18
CA TRP A 251 12.79 2.02 28.27
C TRP A 251 11.82 3.13 28.71
N ALA A 252 10.59 2.78 29.09
CA ALA A 252 9.56 3.71 29.52
C ALA A 252 9.86 4.37 30.88
N ALA A 253 10.71 3.75 31.72
CA ALA A 253 11.10 4.30 33.02
C ALA A 253 12.34 5.23 32.94
N GLN A 254 12.93 5.44 31.76
CA GLN A 254 14.09 6.31 31.60
C GLN A 254 13.66 7.75 31.32
N ASP A 255 14.12 8.71 32.13
CA ASP A 255 13.82 10.14 31.93
C ASP A 255 14.84 10.85 31.02
N GLU A 256 16.03 10.30 30.84
CA GLU A 256 17.14 10.98 30.13
C GLU A 256 17.00 10.99 28.61
N ARG A 257 16.14 10.13 28.04
CA ARG A 257 15.97 9.95 26.58
C ARG A 257 14.50 9.92 26.20
N PRO A 258 13.85 11.08 25.98
CA PRO A 258 12.41 11.16 25.73
C PRO A 258 11.90 10.25 24.60
N TRP A 259 12.69 10.06 23.54
CA TRP A 259 12.31 9.18 22.44
C TRP A 259 12.28 7.70 22.84
N LEU A 260 13.16 7.28 23.75
CA LEU A 260 13.24 5.90 24.24
C LEU A 260 12.09 5.64 25.22
N THR A 261 11.81 6.63 26.07
CA THR A 261 10.63 6.67 26.94
C THR A 261 9.36 6.47 26.11
N GLN A 262 9.19 7.26 25.05
CA GLN A 262 8.04 7.18 24.17
C GLN A 262 7.97 5.84 23.44
N LEU A 263 9.09 5.33 22.91
CA LEU A 263 9.14 4.02 22.27
C LEU A 263 8.72 2.90 23.23
N GLY A 264 9.22 2.92 24.47
CA GLY A 264 8.82 1.98 25.51
C GLY A 264 7.32 2.07 25.81
N ALA A 265 6.80 3.28 26.01
CA ALA A 265 5.38 3.51 26.25
C ALA A 265 4.50 3.01 25.10
N ASP A 266 4.90 3.25 23.84
CA ASP A 266 4.16 2.78 22.66
C ASP A 266 4.11 1.25 22.58
N ILE A 267 5.26 0.58 22.80
CA ILE A 267 5.31 -0.89 22.82
C ILE A 267 4.45 -1.45 23.95
N LEU A 268 4.46 -0.85 25.14
CA LEU A 268 3.58 -1.28 26.23
C LEU A 268 2.10 -1.06 25.90
N ALA A 269 1.76 0.07 25.28
CA ALA A 269 0.39 0.37 24.86
C ALA A 269 -0.12 -0.61 23.78
N ASP A 270 0.76 -1.10 22.91
CA ASP A 270 0.44 -2.11 21.90
C ASP A 270 0.36 -3.53 22.46
N HIS A 271 0.75 -3.73 23.72
CA HIS A 271 0.70 -4.99 24.46
C HIS A 271 -0.08 -4.85 25.78
N PRO A 272 -1.36 -4.43 25.71
CA PRO A 272 -2.16 -4.13 26.89
C PRO A 272 -2.47 -5.37 27.74
N GLY A 273 -2.50 -5.20 29.06
CA GLY A 273 -3.00 -6.20 30.00
C GLY A 273 -4.53 -6.29 30.01
N PRO A 274 -5.12 -7.33 30.66
CA PRO A 274 -6.56 -7.54 30.76
C PRO A 274 -7.35 -6.33 31.26
N GLU A 275 -6.76 -5.52 32.15
CA GLU A 275 -7.35 -4.31 32.73
C GLU A 275 -7.67 -3.22 31.69
N ALA A 276 -6.98 -3.22 30.55
CA ALA A 276 -7.15 -2.22 29.50
C ALA A 276 -8.33 -2.52 28.56
N LEU A 277 -8.85 -3.76 28.56
CA LEU A 277 -9.85 -4.21 27.60
C LEU A 277 -11.08 -3.29 27.54
N ARG A 278 -11.67 -2.98 28.71
CA ARG A 278 -12.84 -2.08 28.76
C ARG A 278 -12.53 -0.70 28.18
N GLY A 279 -11.37 -0.14 28.50
CA GLY A 279 -10.93 1.16 27.99
C GLY A 279 -10.75 1.16 26.48
N LEU A 280 -10.20 0.09 25.89
CA LEU A 280 -10.04 -0.03 24.44
C LEU A 280 -11.37 -0.17 23.69
N VAL A 281 -12.35 -0.85 24.26
CA VAL A 281 -13.71 -0.92 23.69
C VAL A 281 -14.38 0.46 23.73
N GLU A 282 -14.23 1.19 24.85
CA GLU A 282 -14.73 2.57 25.00
C GLU A 282 -14.04 3.53 24.02
N GLU A 283 -12.72 3.42 23.85
CA GLU A 283 -11.93 4.18 22.88
C GLU A 283 -12.42 3.95 21.44
N LEU A 284 -12.60 2.69 21.02
CA LEU A 284 -13.08 2.37 19.68
C LEU A 284 -14.52 2.90 19.46
N ALA A 285 -15.36 2.86 20.48
CA ALA A 285 -16.71 3.41 20.44
C ALA A 285 -16.71 4.94 20.30
N GLU A 286 -15.81 5.64 21.00
CA GLU A 286 -15.63 7.08 20.92
C GLU A 286 -15.06 7.51 19.56
N GLN A 287 -14.04 6.82 19.06
CA GLN A 287 -13.49 7.02 17.72
C GLN A 287 -14.58 6.91 16.65
N TRP A 288 -15.47 5.92 16.78
CA TRP A 288 -16.63 5.79 15.90
C TRP A 288 -17.60 6.97 16.02
N ALA A 289 -17.99 7.33 17.25
CA ALA A 289 -18.96 8.40 17.50
C ALA A 289 -18.48 9.76 16.98
N THR A 290 -17.18 10.02 17.09
CA THR A 290 -16.50 11.25 16.65
C THR A 290 -16.07 11.21 15.19
N ARG A 291 -16.31 10.11 14.47
CA ARG A 291 -15.85 9.90 13.09
C ARG A 291 -14.34 10.08 12.92
N THR A 292 -13.58 9.58 13.89
CA THR A 292 -12.13 9.48 13.78
C THR A 292 -11.81 8.36 12.81
N TRP A 293 -11.43 8.70 11.58
CA TRP A 293 -11.16 7.72 10.51
C TRP A 293 -9.69 7.30 10.39
N CYS A 294 -8.78 8.03 11.04
CA CYS A 294 -7.34 7.75 11.03
C CYS A 294 -6.84 7.42 12.45
N GLY A 295 -6.18 6.28 12.61
CA GLY A 295 -5.69 5.74 13.87
C GLY A 295 -6.49 4.60 14.54
N PRO A 296 -7.81 4.38 14.28
CA PRO A 296 -8.54 3.28 14.92
C PRO A 296 -7.98 1.88 14.62
N ASP A 297 -7.22 1.71 13.53
CA ASP A 297 -6.47 0.48 13.24
C ASP A 297 -5.59 0.02 14.42
N ARG A 298 -4.95 0.96 15.14
CA ARG A 298 -4.15 0.64 16.34
C ARG A 298 -5.00 0.07 17.45
N THR A 299 -6.14 0.69 17.73
CA THR A 299 -7.10 0.22 18.74
C THR A 299 -7.65 -1.16 18.36
N ALA A 300 -7.94 -1.38 17.07
CA ALA A 300 -8.36 -2.68 16.55
C ALA A 300 -7.28 -3.77 16.73
N ARG A 301 -6.01 -3.49 16.38
CA ARG A 301 -4.90 -4.44 16.60
C ARG A 301 -4.71 -4.80 18.07
N ARG A 302 -4.86 -3.83 18.98
CA ARG A 302 -4.80 -4.05 20.43
C ARG A 302 -5.95 -4.94 20.91
N LEU A 303 -7.18 -4.66 20.46
CA LEU A 303 -8.36 -5.47 20.77
C LEU A 303 -8.24 -6.91 20.25
N ALA A 304 -7.66 -7.11 19.07
CA ALA A 304 -7.44 -8.44 18.47
C ALA A 304 -6.66 -9.38 19.41
N ARG A 305 -5.78 -8.86 20.27
CA ARG A 305 -4.96 -9.66 21.19
C ARG A 305 -5.76 -10.32 22.31
N PHE A 306 -6.92 -9.76 22.66
CA PHE A 306 -7.82 -10.34 23.66
C PHE A 306 -8.69 -11.46 23.09
N GLY A 307 -8.69 -11.65 21.76
CA GLY A 307 -9.47 -12.69 21.11
C GLY A 307 -10.95 -12.62 21.50
N PRO A 308 -11.60 -13.76 21.82
CA PRO A 308 -13.02 -13.79 22.16
C PRO A 308 -13.45 -12.88 23.33
N ASP A 309 -12.53 -12.54 24.24
CA ASP A 309 -12.85 -11.67 25.38
C ASP A 309 -13.22 -10.23 24.94
N ALA A 310 -12.79 -9.80 23.75
CA ALA A 310 -13.14 -8.51 23.16
C ALA A 310 -14.44 -8.54 22.32
N ALA A 311 -15.37 -9.46 22.60
CA ALA A 311 -16.64 -9.58 21.88
C ALA A 311 -17.45 -8.26 21.79
N ASP A 312 -17.38 -7.41 22.81
CA ASP A 312 -18.07 -6.12 22.85
C ASP A 312 -17.54 -5.11 21.80
N ALA A 313 -16.35 -5.33 21.25
CA ALA A 313 -15.79 -4.52 20.15
C ALA A 313 -16.39 -4.85 18.77
N LEU A 314 -16.98 -6.04 18.59
CA LEU A 314 -17.43 -6.54 17.28
C LEU A 314 -18.36 -5.56 16.52
N PRO A 315 -19.36 -4.92 17.15
CA PRO A 315 -20.24 -3.99 16.44
C PRO A 315 -19.50 -2.78 15.86
N TYR A 316 -18.48 -2.27 16.56
CA TYR A 316 -17.69 -1.13 16.13
C TYR A 316 -16.71 -1.52 15.02
N LEU A 317 -16.01 -2.65 15.17
CA LEU A 317 -15.12 -3.17 14.13
C LEU A 317 -15.86 -3.43 12.81
N ARG A 318 -17.08 -3.99 12.87
CA ARG A 318 -17.93 -4.17 11.67
C ARG A 318 -18.31 -2.83 11.03
N ARG A 319 -18.64 -1.83 11.86
CA ARG A 319 -18.96 -0.47 11.38
C ARG A 319 -17.77 0.20 10.70
N PHE A 320 -16.58 0.08 11.28
CA PHE A 320 -15.35 0.59 10.70
C PHE A 320 -15.01 -0.10 9.38
N TRP A 321 -15.04 -1.45 9.34
CA TRP A 321 -14.88 -2.21 8.09
C TRP A 321 -15.82 -1.72 6.98
N LEU A 322 -17.10 -1.53 7.29
CA LEU A 322 -18.11 -1.17 6.29
C LEU A 322 -18.04 0.29 5.82
N ARG A 323 -17.58 1.21 6.67
CA ARG A 323 -17.76 2.66 6.45
C ARG A 323 -16.48 3.48 6.37
N THR A 324 -15.33 2.94 6.79
CA THR A 324 -14.09 3.70 6.79
C THR A 324 -13.77 4.21 5.38
N PRO A 325 -13.46 5.52 5.23
CA PRO A 325 -12.84 6.02 4.01
C PRO A 325 -11.34 5.70 3.94
N HIS A 326 -10.72 5.34 5.08
CA HIS A 326 -9.30 5.02 5.19
C HIS A 326 -9.08 3.53 4.89
N SER A 327 -8.90 3.22 3.61
CA SER A 327 -8.76 1.86 3.06
C SER A 327 -7.61 1.06 3.70
N TYR A 328 -6.47 1.71 3.94
CA TYR A 328 -5.32 1.13 4.64
C TYR A 328 -5.67 0.47 5.99
N GLU A 329 -6.65 0.99 6.74
CA GLU A 329 -7.02 0.46 8.05
C GLU A 329 -7.89 -0.80 7.98
N ARG A 330 -8.49 -1.10 6.82
CA ARG A 330 -9.47 -2.19 6.69
C ARG A 330 -8.91 -3.56 7.02
N THR A 331 -7.64 -3.80 6.72
CA THR A 331 -6.98 -5.08 7.08
C THR A 331 -6.95 -5.27 8.59
N ALA A 332 -6.61 -4.22 9.35
CA ALA A 332 -6.55 -4.32 10.81
C ALA A 332 -7.94 -4.61 11.42
N TYR A 333 -9.00 -4.04 10.88
CA TYR A 333 -10.37 -4.34 11.32
C TYR A 333 -10.75 -5.79 11.02
N LEU A 334 -10.41 -6.31 9.84
CA LEU A 334 -10.72 -7.68 9.46
C LEU A 334 -9.90 -8.70 10.27
N GLU A 335 -8.62 -8.42 10.55
CA GLU A 335 -7.80 -9.20 11.46
C GLU A 335 -8.36 -9.22 12.88
N ALA A 336 -8.79 -8.07 13.40
CA ALA A 336 -9.41 -7.97 14.71
C ALA A 336 -10.74 -8.73 14.79
N LEU A 337 -11.60 -8.59 13.77
CA LEU A 337 -12.83 -9.38 13.66
C LEU A 337 -12.51 -10.87 13.69
N ALA A 338 -11.52 -11.32 12.91
CA ALA A 338 -11.13 -12.73 12.83
C ALA A 338 -10.52 -13.26 14.14
N ALA A 339 -9.77 -12.44 14.88
CA ALA A 339 -9.20 -12.82 16.16
C ALA A 339 -10.28 -12.97 17.25
N ILE A 340 -11.30 -12.11 17.22
CA ILE A 340 -12.38 -12.10 18.21
C ILE A 340 -13.45 -13.14 17.90
N ASN A 341 -13.94 -13.18 16.65
CA ASN A 341 -14.92 -14.15 16.20
C ASN A 341 -14.87 -14.33 14.67
N ARG A 342 -14.44 -15.52 14.22
CA ARG A 342 -14.34 -15.88 12.79
C ARG A 342 -15.69 -16.16 12.13
N ASP A 343 -16.74 -16.41 12.90
CA ASP A 343 -18.02 -16.87 12.36
C ASP A 343 -18.65 -15.81 11.44
N GLY A 344 -18.96 -16.24 10.22
CA GLY A 344 -19.63 -15.40 9.22
C GLY A 344 -18.72 -14.43 8.46
N LEU A 345 -17.39 -14.60 8.52
CA LEU A 345 -16.45 -13.76 7.76
C LEU A 345 -16.22 -14.21 6.31
N ASP A 346 -16.78 -15.34 5.88
CA ASP A 346 -16.59 -15.92 4.54
C ASP A 346 -16.84 -14.91 3.41
N TYR A 347 -17.96 -14.19 3.45
CA TYR A 347 -18.29 -13.16 2.46
C TYR A 347 -17.36 -11.96 2.53
N VAL A 348 -16.87 -11.61 3.72
CA VAL A 348 -15.96 -10.49 3.93
C VAL A 348 -14.57 -10.80 3.33
N TYR A 349 -14.09 -12.03 3.51
CA TYR A 349 -12.85 -12.48 2.87
C TYR A 349 -12.98 -12.61 1.35
N ALA A 350 -14.12 -13.08 0.84
CA ALA A 350 -14.37 -13.10 -0.60
C ALA A 350 -14.43 -11.69 -1.20
N GLU A 351 -15.07 -10.75 -0.49
CA GLU A 351 -15.09 -9.33 -0.85
C GLU A 351 -13.67 -8.73 -0.90
N ALA A 352 -12.84 -9.05 0.09
CA ALA A 352 -11.48 -8.51 0.22
C ALA A 352 -10.58 -8.75 -1.01
N LEU A 353 -10.86 -9.78 -1.83
CA LEU A 353 -10.15 -10.07 -3.08
C LEU A 353 -10.33 -9.00 -4.18
N TRP A 354 -11.29 -8.11 -4.00
CA TRP A 354 -11.63 -7.05 -4.95
C TRP A 354 -11.22 -5.66 -4.46
N ASP A 355 -10.61 -5.60 -3.29
CA ASP A 355 -10.38 -4.36 -2.58
C ASP A 355 -9.21 -3.54 -3.15
N CYS A 356 -9.23 -2.21 -3.02
CA CYS A 356 -8.12 -1.33 -3.41
C CYS A 356 -6.87 -1.45 -2.52
N GLU A 357 -7.00 -1.96 -1.29
CA GLU A 357 -5.88 -2.09 -0.36
C GLU A 357 -5.17 -3.45 -0.55
N GLU A 358 -3.87 -3.42 -0.89
CA GLU A 358 -3.06 -4.62 -1.13
C GLU A 358 -3.13 -5.61 0.03
N THR A 359 -2.92 -5.13 1.25
CA THR A 359 -2.89 -5.97 2.45
C THR A 359 -4.24 -6.63 2.71
N THR A 360 -5.33 -5.97 2.33
CA THR A 360 -6.69 -6.51 2.39
C THR A 360 -6.86 -7.63 1.36
N ARG A 361 -6.37 -7.45 0.13
CA ARG A 361 -6.37 -8.50 -0.90
C ARG A 361 -5.55 -9.73 -0.47
N LEU A 362 -4.37 -9.53 0.12
CA LEU A 362 -3.52 -10.60 0.65
C LEU A 362 -4.24 -11.41 1.74
N LEU A 363 -4.91 -10.73 2.68
CA LEU A 363 -5.71 -11.39 3.72
C LEU A 363 -6.88 -12.16 3.12
N GLY A 364 -7.54 -11.61 2.09
CA GLY A 364 -8.56 -12.29 1.29
C GLY A 364 -8.03 -13.58 0.65
N ILE A 365 -6.88 -13.55 -0.01
CA ILE A 365 -6.26 -14.75 -0.62
C ILE A 365 -5.99 -15.83 0.42
N ALA A 366 -5.48 -15.44 1.60
CA ALA A 366 -5.15 -16.37 2.66
C ALA A 366 -6.39 -17.03 3.28
N SER A 367 -7.51 -16.29 3.40
CA SER A 367 -8.62 -16.67 4.28
C SER A 367 -9.94 -16.96 3.58
N ALA A 368 -10.13 -16.53 2.33
CA ALA A 368 -11.40 -16.72 1.62
C ALA A 368 -11.72 -18.21 1.39
N PRO A 369 -13.02 -18.58 1.45
CA PRO A 369 -13.45 -19.97 1.24
C PRO A 369 -13.10 -20.44 -0.17
N ALA A 370 -12.71 -21.70 -0.33
CA ALA A 370 -12.30 -22.27 -1.61
C ALA A 370 -13.49 -22.60 -2.54
N SER A 371 -14.44 -21.68 -2.70
CA SER A 371 -15.51 -21.80 -3.68
C SER A 371 -14.98 -21.57 -5.11
N PRO A 372 -15.67 -22.07 -6.15
CA PRO A 372 -15.29 -21.82 -7.54
C PRO A 372 -15.14 -20.34 -7.89
N GLU A 373 -16.01 -19.47 -7.35
CA GLU A 373 -15.98 -18.03 -7.58
C GLU A 373 -14.73 -17.39 -6.96
N THR A 374 -14.43 -17.73 -5.70
CA THR A 374 -13.23 -17.27 -5.00
C THR A 374 -11.95 -17.74 -5.69
N LEU A 375 -11.86 -19.03 -6.04
CA LEU A 375 -10.69 -19.57 -6.73
C LEU A 375 -10.53 -18.97 -8.13
N GLY A 376 -11.64 -18.71 -8.82
CA GLY A 376 -11.66 -17.98 -10.09
C GLY A 376 -11.09 -16.58 -9.94
N ARG A 377 -11.50 -15.82 -8.91
CA ARG A 377 -10.96 -14.50 -8.64
C ARG A 377 -9.47 -14.54 -8.25
N ILE A 378 -9.05 -15.48 -7.41
CA ILE A 378 -7.62 -15.64 -7.06
C ILE A 378 -6.79 -15.97 -8.31
N ALA A 379 -7.32 -16.77 -9.24
CA ALA A 379 -6.65 -17.04 -10.52
C ALA A 379 -6.54 -15.79 -11.40
N GLN A 380 -7.54 -14.91 -11.41
CA GLN A 380 -7.43 -13.61 -12.08
C GLN A 380 -6.33 -12.75 -11.44
N LEU A 381 -6.30 -12.61 -10.11
CA LEU A 381 -5.25 -11.84 -9.41
C LEU A 381 -3.84 -12.37 -9.69
N ARG A 382 -3.68 -13.71 -9.81
CA ARG A 382 -2.41 -14.35 -10.16
C ARG A 382 -1.86 -13.87 -11.50
N ASP A 383 -2.75 -13.75 -12.48
CA ASP A 383 -2.44 -13.55 -13.90
C ASP A 383 -2.57 -12.07 -14.34
N ASP A 384 -3.12 -11.21 -13.49
CA ASP A 384 -3.32 -9.79 -13.78
C ASP A 384 -1.98 -9.06 -13.88
N PRO A 385 -1.62 -8.50 -15.06
CA PRO A 385 -0.35 -7.78 -15.24
C PRO A 385 -0.29 -6.47 -14.45
N MET A 386 -1.44 -5.90 -14.06
CA MET A 386 -1.50 -4.70 -13.24
C MET A 386 -1.28 -4.99 -11.74
N GLU A 387 -1.40 -6.24 -11.30
CA GLU A 387 -1.33 -6.58 -9.87
C GLU A 387 0.09 -6.60 -9.33
N THR A 388 0.21 -6.27 -8.04
CA THR A 388 1.49 -6.26 -7.35
C THR A 388 2.15 -7.64 -7.31
N PRO A 389 3.49 -7.72 -7.39
CA PRO A 389 4.22 -8.99 -7.34
C PRO A 389 3.87 -9.84 -6.12
N GLU A 390 3.65 -9.21 -4.97
CA GLU A 390 3.29 -9.78 -3.68
C GLU A 390 1.94 -10.50 -3.74
N VAL A 391 0.89 -9.80 -4.20
CA VAL A 391 -0.45 -10.38 -4.35
C VAL A 391 -0.44 -11.51 -5.37
N ARG A 392 0.25 -11.32 -6.51
CA ARG A 392 0.42 -12.37 -7.52
C ARG A 392 1.12 -13.61 -6.96
N ALA A 393 2.13 -13.44 -6.12
CA ALA A 393 2.87 -14.54 -5.50
C ALA A 393 2.01 -15.28 -4.47
N ALA A 394 1.27 -14.55 -3.63
CA ALA A 394 0.30 -15.14 -2.70
C ALA A 394 -0.78 -15.93 -3.44
N ALA A 395 -1.32 -15.38 -4.53
CA ALA A 395 -2.32 -16.06 -5.36
C ALA A 395 -1.76 -17.35 -6.00
N ARG A 396 -0.51 -17.33 -6.50
CA ARG A 396 0.19 -18.54 -6.99
C ARG A 396 0.31 -19.61 -5.92
N ALA A 397 0.70 -19.23 -4.70
CA ALA A 397 0.88 -20.16 -3.60
C ALA A 397 -0.45 -20.76 -3.13
N ARG A 398 -1.54 -20.01 -3.21
CA ARG A 398 -2.87 -20.42 -2.75
C ARG A 398 -3.58 -21.40 -3.68
N LEU A 399 -3.34 -21.28 -4.99
CA LEU A 399 -3.99 -22.12 -6.00
C LEU A 399 -3.30 -23.49 -6.09
N PRO A 400 -4.06 -24.59 -6.23
CA PRO A 400 -3.46 -25.89 -6.43
C PRO A 400 -2.64 -25.91 -7.71
N ALA A 401 -1.50 -26.60 -7.70
CA ALA A 401 -0.74 -26.85 -8.91
C ALA A 401 -1.67 -27.51 -9.94
N ALA A 402 -1.76 -26.94 -11.14
CA ALA A 402 -2.54 -27.55 -12.21
C ALA A 402 -2.05 -29.00 -12.40
N PRO A 403 -2.95 -30.00 -12.43
CA PRO A 403 -2.52 -31.37 -12.70
C PRO A 403 -1.77 -31.40 -14.03
N ALA A 404 -0.58 -32.01 -14.05
CA ALA A 404 0.39 -31.98 -15.14
C ALA A 404 -0.05 -32.70 -16.44
N GLY A 405 -1.37 -32.86 -16.69
CA GLY A 405 -1.93 -33.79 -17.66
C GLY A 405 -2.90 -33.22 -18.68
N LEU A 406 -2.99 -31.89 -18.88
CA LEU A 406 -3.89 -31.32 -19.91
C LEU A 406 -3.23 -30.29 -20.85
N ARG A 407 -1.92 -30.40 -21.04
CA ARG A 407 -1.26 -29.86 -22.24
C ARG A 407 -1.14 -30.97 -23.29
N LEU A 408 -2.24 -31.30 -23.97
CA LEU A 408 -2.26 -31.94 -25.29
C LEU A 408 -3.71 -32.16 -25.73
N ARG A 409 -4.17 -31.33 -26.66
CA ARG A 409 -5.01 -31.66 -27.84
C ARG A 409 -5.79 -30.41 -28.31
N LEU A 410 -5.08 -29.48 -28.93
CA LEU A 410 -5.67 -28.61 -29.98
C LEU A 410 -4.55 -28.23 -30.97
N ARG A 411 -4.02 -29.24 -31.66
CA ARG A 411 -3.45 -29.11 -33.01
C ARG A 411 -3.64 -30.45 -33.71
N GLN A 412 -4.74 -30.55 -34.45
CA GLN A 412 -4.92 -31.31 -35.70
C GLN A 412 -6.42 -31.44 -35.96
N THR A 413 -6.96 -30.50 -36.73
CA THR A 413 -7.71 -30.76 -37.96
C THR A 413 -7.82 -29.47 -38.74
#